data_AF-A0A8S3EGE2-F1
#
_entry.id   AF-A0A8S3EGE2-F1
#
_cell.length_a   1.000
_cell.length_b   1.000
_cell.length_c   1.000
_cell.angle_alpha   90.00
_cell.angle_beta   90.00
_cell.angle_gamma   90.00
#
_symmetry.space_group_name_H-M   'P 1'
#
loop_
_entity.id
_entity.type
_entity.pdbx_description
1 polymer ?
#
loop_
_entity_poly.entity_id
_entity_poly.type
_entity_poly.pdbx_seq_one_letter_code
_entity_poly.pdbx_strand_id
1 'polypeptide(L)'
;MVGITWRPSLVSCNCVTKIGLMHIGVFILLLLSGERNFGVRLNKPYVTRIPMDIPVFTGTHADLLIIVFHKVIVSAHQRLQPLYDCLLTIIVNISPYLKTLSMVSSNKLLHLLEAFSSPWFLLAAPDNHHLVFFLLEAFNNLIQYQFDGNANLVYTIIRKRQVFFALSNLATDSPTIAKL
;
A
#
# COMPACT_ATOMS: atom_id res chain seq x y z
N MET A 1 -8.34 -10.32 -15.38
CA MET A 1 -7.77 -11.11 -14.26
C MET A 1 -6.25 -10.96 -14.27
N VAL A 2 -5.72 -9.97 -13.56
CA VAL A 2 -4.31 -9.95 -13.18
C VAL A 2 -4.31 -10.11 -11.67
N GLY A 3 -4.60 -11.33 -11.23
CA GLY A 3 -4.46 -11.70 -9.84
C GLY A 3 -2.98 -11.69 -9.49
N ILE A 4 -2.63 -11.06 -8.37
CA ILE A 4 -1.29 -11.13 -7.80
C ILE A 4 -0.99 -12.62 -7.59
N THR A 5 -0.20 -13.22 -8.49
CA THR A 5 0.19 -14.61 -8.38
C THR A 5 1.23 -14.73 -7.29
N TRP A 6 0.79 -15.13 -6.09
CA TRP A 6 1.66 -15.56 -4.99
C TRP A 6 2.32 -16.91 -5.34
N ARG A 7 3.12 -16.98 -6.42
CA ARG A 7 3.94 -18.17 -6.69
C ARG A 7 5.23 -18.08 -5.87
N PRO A 8 5.60 -19.13 -5.11
CA PRO A 8 6.88 -19.16 -4.41
C PRO A 8 8.00 -19.28 -5.45
N SER A 9 8.70 -18.18 -5.71
CA SER A 9 9.92 -18.21 -6.51
C SER A 9 11.06 -18.72 -5.62
N LEU A 10 11.52 -19.94 -5.91
CA LEU A 10 12.71 -20.54 -5.31
C LEU A 10 13.95 -19.73 -5.69
N VAL A 11 14.43 -18.85 -4.78
CA VAL A 11 15.77 -18.23 -4.90
C VAL A 11 16.49 -18.23 -3.55
N SER A 12 17.32 -19.27 -3.41
CA SER A 12 18.63 -19.41 -2.75
C SER A 12 19.03 -18.48 -1.57
N CYS A 13 19.17 -19.09 -0.38
CA CYS A 13 20.25 -19.01 0.61
C CYS A 13 21.15 -17.75 0.76
N ASN A 14 20.61 -16.54 0.59
CA ASN A 14 21.28 -15.28 0.97
C ASN A 14 20.33 -14.30 1.71
N CYS A 15 19.22 -14.84 2.24
CA CYS A 15 18.00 -14.08 2.53
C CYS A 15 17.88 -13.52 3.94
N VAL A 16 18.53 -14.10 4.95
CA VAL A 16 18.26 -13.76 6.37
C VAL A 16 18.72 -12.35 6.72
N THR A 17 19.96 -11.98 6.34
CA THR A 17 20.50 -10.62 6.58
C THR A 17 19.75 -9.55 5.80
N LYS A 18 19.34 -9.82 4.56
CA LYS A 18 18.52 -8.88 3.75
C LYS A 18 17.13 -8.67 4.35
N ILE A 19 16.51 -9.73 4.86
CA ILE A 19 15.22 -9.65 5.55
C ILE A 19 15.37 -8.87 6.87
N GLY A 20 16.42 -9.12 7.65
CA GLY A 20 16.71 -8.37 8.88
C GLY A 20 16.93 -6.88 8.62
N LEU A 21 17.69 -6.52 7.58
CA LEU A 21 17.87 -5.13 7.16
C LEU A 21 16.55 -4.46 6.76
N MET A 22 15.65 -5.19 6.06
CA MET A 22 14.33 -4.66 5.75
C MET A 22 13.49 -4.43 7.00
N HIS A 23 13.51 -5.34 7.98
CA HIS A 23 12.79 -5.14 9.24
C HIS A 23 13.29 -3.88 9.96
N ILE A 24 14.60 -3.73 10.11
CA ILE A 24 15.21 -2.55 10.75
C ILE A 24 14.82 -1.27 9.98
N GLY A 25 14.92 -1.28 8.65
CA GLY A 25 14.54 -0.14 7.81
C GLY A 25 13.07 0.24 7.96
N VAL A 26 12.16 -0.74 7.97
CA VAL A 26 10.72 -0.52 8.15
C VAL A 26 10.43 0.03 9.55
N PHE A 27 11.06 -0.49 10.61
CA PHE A 27 10.85 0.03 11.96
C PHE A 27 11.38 1.46 12.14
N ILE A 28 12.53 1.79 11.55
CA ILE A 28 13.02 3.17 11.54
C ILE A 28 12.03 4.09 10.81
N LEU A 29 11.54 3.67 9.64
CA LEU A 29 10.54 4.43 8.90
C LEU A 29 9.22 4.56 9.66
N LEU A 30 8.81 3.53 10.41
CA LEU A 30 7.63 3.56 11.27
C LEU A 30 7.78 4.62 12.36
N LEU A 31 8.90 4.63 13.08
CA LEU A 31 9.18 5.66 14.07
C LEU A 31 9.19 7.07 13.46
N LEU A 32 9.88 7.26 12.33
CA LEU A 32 9.95 8.54 11.65
C LEU A 32 8.60 9.00 11.10
N SER A 33 7.74 8.06 10.67
CA SER A 33 6.43 8.38 10.09
C SER A 33 5.48 9.06 11.08
N GLY A 34 5.67 8.83 12.38
CA GLY A 34 4.91 9.51 13.43
C GLY A 34 5.20 11.00 13.54
N GLU A 35 6.34 11.47 13.01
CA GLU A 35 6.72 12.87 13.04
C GLU A 35 6.08 13.66 11.88
N ARG A 36 5.26 14.67 12.20
CA ARG A 36 4.64 15.57 11.20
C ARG A 36 5.65 16.13 10.21
N ASN A 37 6.82 16.54 10.69
CA ASN A 37 7.86 17.14 9.86
C ASN A 37 8.41 16.16 8.82
N PHE A 38 8.45 14.87 9.14
CA PHE A 38 8.84 13.84 8.19
C PHE A 38 7.81 13.76 7.06
N GLY A 39 6.51 13.61 7.40
CA GLY A 39 5.43 13.56 6.42
C GLY A 39 5.39 14.77 5.48
N VAL A 40 5.54 15.98 6.03
CA VAL A 40 5.59 17.22 5.22
C VAL A 40 6.79 17.23 4.28
N ARG A 41 7.97 16.81 4.74
CA ARG A 41 9.21 16.79 3.96
C ARG A 41 9.17 15.78 2.80
N LEU A 42 8.33 14.75 2.87
CA LEU A 42 8.17 13.77 1.78
C LEU A 42 7.62 14.39 0.49
N ASN A 43 6.95 15.55 0.56
CA ASN A 43 6.45 16.27 -0.63
C ASN A 43 7.56 16.89 -1.49
N LYS A 44 8.82 16.88 -1.03
CA LYS A 44 9.93 17.39 -1.85
C LYS A 44 10.03 16.60 -3.16
N PRO A 45 10.25 17.27 -4.31
CA PRO A 45 10.45 16.60 -5.58
C PRO A 45 11.57 15.57 -5.49
N TYR A 46 11.33 14.39 -6.06
CA TYR A 46 12.33 13.35 -6.16
C TYR A 46 13.07 13.50 -7.49
N VAL A 47 14.33 13.92 -7.42
CA VAL A 47 15.17 14.23 -8.60
C VAL A 47 16.21 13.13 -8.88
N THR A 48 16.56 12.36 -7.85
CA THR A 48 17.60 11.33 -7.94
C THR A 48 17.09 10.14 -8.74
N ARG A 49 17.90 9.62 -9.67
CA ARG A 49 17.63 8.31 -10.29
C ARG A 49 18.42 7.26 -9.52
N ILE A 50 17.74 6.48 -8.69
CA ILE A 50 18.34 5.31 -8.06
C ILE A 50 18.28 4.16 -9.08
N PRO A 51 19.33 3.33 -9.23
CA PRO A 51 19.30 2.11 -10.04
C PRO A 51 18.44 1.02 -9.36
N MET A 52 17.15 1.31 -9.18
CA MET A 52 16.14 0.34 -8.76
C MET A 52 15.21 0.09 -9.94
N ASP A 53 14.82 -1.18 -10.10
CA ASP A 53 13.81 -1.61 -11.07
C ASP A 53 12.41 -1.11 -10.63
N ILE A 54 12.17 0.18 -10.79
CA ILE A 54 10.94 0.87 -10.42
C ILE A 54 10.38 1.52 -11.69
N PRO A 55 9.06 1.46 -11.94
CA PRO A 55 8.46 2.16 -13.07
C PRO A 55 8.90 3.62 -13.08
N VAL A 56 9.21 4.16 -14.26
CA VAL A 56 9.55 5.58 -14.38
C VAL A 56 8.34 6.41 -13.91
N PHE A 57 8.57 7.26 -12.92
CA PHE A 57 7.57 8.19 -12.40
C PHE A 57 8.21 9.57 -12.21
N THR A 58 7.37 10.59 -12.27
CA THR A 58 7.71 11.95 -11.87
C THR A 58 6.85 12.29 -10.67
N GLY A 59 7.49 12.60 -9.55
CA GLY A 59 6.78 12.80 -8.29
C GLY A 59 7.71 13.18 -7.15
N THR A 60 7.24 12.90 -5.95
CA THR A 60 7.86 13.28 -4.69
C THR A 60 8.54 12.09 -4.01
N HIS A 61 9.18 12.31 -2.87
CA HIS A 61 9.69 11.19 -2.06
C HIS A 61 8.55 10.34 -1.49
N ALA A 62 7.36 10.92 -1.29
CA ALA A 62 6.17 10.16 -0.92
C ALA A 62 5.77 9.15 -2.01
N ASP A 63 5.86 9.55 -3.28
CA ASP A 63 5.59 8.66 -4.40
C ASP A 63 6.57 7.49 -4.45
N LEU A 64 7.86 7.77 -4.28
CA LEU A 64 8.88 6.72 -4.20
C LEU A 64 8.54 5.73 -3.09
N LEU A 65 8.19 6.24 -1.89
CA LEU A 65 7.89 5.41 -0.73
C LEU A 65 6.68 4.50 -0.98
N ILE A 66 5.58 5.05 -1.51
CA ILE A 66 4.38 4.27 -1.86
C ILE A 66 4.69 3.20 -2.91
N ILE A 67 5.45 3.55 -3.96
CA ILE A 67 5.78 2.62 -5.04
C ILE A 67 6.69 1.49 -4.53
N VAL A 68 7.67 1.81 -3.69
CA VAL A 68 8.55 0.82 -3.07
C VAL A 68 7.75 -0.09 -2.13
N PHE A 69 6.87 0.47 -1.29
CA PHE A 69 6.04 -0.32 -0.38
C PHE A 69 5.09 -1.24 -1.14
N HIS A 70 4.48 -0.77 -2.22
CA HIS A 70 3.69 -1.60 -3.12
C HIS A 70 4.53 -2.75 -3.69
N LYS A 71 5.74 -2.47 -4.21
CA LYS A 71 6.63 -3.51 -4.75
C LYS A 71 7.01 -4.52 -3.68
N VAL A 72 7.33 -4.05 -2.47
CA VAL A 72 7.63 -4.93 -1.34
C VAL A 72 6.43 -5.81 -1.06
N ILE A 73 5.21 -5.28 -0.91
CA ILE A 73 4.01 -6.07 -0.60
C ILE A 73 3.67 -7.08 -1.71
N VAL A 74 3.73 -6.67 -2.98
CA VAL A 74 3.30 -7.52 -4.11
C VAL A 74 4.36 -8.54 -4.50
N SER A 75 5.65 -8.23 -4.34
CA SER A 75 6.75 -9.16 -4.67
C SER A 75 7.25 -9.94 -3.46
N ALA A 76 6.78 -9.61 -2.24
CA ALA A 76 7.27 -10.20 -1.01
C ALA A 76 6.97 -11.69 -0.92
N HIS A 77 7.97 -12.41 -0.42
CA HIS A 77 7.79 -13.76 0.09
C HIS A 77 6.91 -13.76 1.34
N GLN A 78 6.18 -14.85 1.60
CA GLN A 78 5.26 -14.97 2.76
C GLN A 78 5.90 -14.57 4.11
N ARG A 79 7.22 -14.69 4.25
CA ARG A 79 7.97 -14.26 5.44
C ARG A 79 7.93 -12.76 5.75
N LEU A 80 7.51 -11.92 4.81
CA LEU A 80 7.40 -10.46 5.00
C LEU A 80 5.96 -10.01 5.30
N GLN A 81 4.99 -10.93 5.37
CA GLN A 81 3.63 -10.60 5.81
C GLN A 81 3.60 -9.84 7.15
N PRO A 82 4.42 -10.18 8.17
CA PRO A 82 4.43 -9.42 9.43
C PRO A 82 4.80 -7.94 9.28
N LEU A 83 5.43 -7.55 8.17
CA LEU A 83 5.76 -6.16 7.89
C LEU A 83 4.64 -5.39 7.20
N TYR A 84 3.60 -6.05 6.66
CA TYR A 84 2.56 -5.36 5.89
C TYR A 84 1.80 -4.36 6.76
N ASP A 85 1.48 -4.74 7.99
CA ASP A 85 0.85 -3.82 8.95
C ASP A 85 1.73 -2.60 9.21
N CYS A 86 3.03 -2.79 9.38
CA CYS A 86 3.97 -1.68 9.60
C CYS A 86 4.06 -0.75 8.37
N LEU A 87 4.15 -1.34 7.16
CA LEU A 87 4.22 -0.58 5.91
C LEU A 87 2.96 0.25 5.67
N LEU A 88 1.78 -0.32 5.91
CA LEU A 88 0.52 0.39 5.78
C LEU A 88 0.32 1.42 6.90
N THR A 89 0.75 1.13 8.13
CA THR A 89 0.73 2.10 9.24
C THR A 89 1.58 3.32 8.91
N ILE A 90 2.76 3.14 8.32
CA ILE A 90 3.59 4.26 7.83
C ILE A 90 2.81 5.12 6.84
N ILE A 91 2.11 4.50 5.87
CA ILE A 91 1.28 5.23 4.89
C ILE A 91 0.17 6.00 5.59
N VAL A 92 -0.52 5.39 6.55
CA VAL A 92 -1.57 6.06 7.35
C VAL A 92 -0.99 7.27 8.09
N ASN A 93 0.13 7.11 8.78
CA ASN A 93 0.75 8.19 9.56
C ASN A 93 1.13 9.41 8.69
N ILE A 94 1.63 9.18 7.47
CA ILE A 94 2.05 10.28 6.58
C ILE A 94 0.89 10.83 5.73
N SER A 95 -0.21 10.07 5.57
CA SER A 95 -1.31 10.38 4.64
C SER A 95 -1.93 11.78 4.80
N PRO A 96 -2.09 12.38 6.01
CA PRO A 96 -2.64 13.73 6.16
C PRO A 96 -1.76 14.82 5.56
N TYR A 97 -0.49 14.52 5.25
CA TYR A 97 0.51 15.49 4.83
C TYR A 97 0.88 15.40 3.35
N LEU A 98 0.43 14.36 2.62
CA LEU A 98 0.83 14.14 1.23
C LEU A 98 -0.02 14.98 0.28
N LYS A 99 0.59 15.93 -0.42
CA LYS A 99 -0.14 16.97 -1.16
C LYS A 99 -0.42 16.63 -2.62
N THR A 100 0.53 16.01 -3.31
CA THR A 100 0.48 15.87 -4.78
C THR A 100 0.90 14.47 -5.20
N LEU A 101 0.12 13.46 -4.79
CA LEU A 101 0.39 12.09 -5.24
C LEU A 101 0.32 12.00 -6.75
N SER A 102 1.31 11.35 -7.34
CA SER A 102 1.32 11.04 -8.76
C SER A 102 0.22 10.04 -9.11
N MET A 103 -0.14 10.01 -10.40
CA MET A 103 -1.07 9.02 -10.93
C MET A 103 -0.56 7.59 -10.70
N VAL A 104 0.76 7.37 -10.76
CA VAL A 104 1.36 6.06 -10.54
C VAL A 104 1.11 5.60 -9.10
N SER A 105 1.49 6.39 -8.09
CA SER A 105 1.30 6.07 -6.67
C SER A 105 -0.17 5.87 -6.32
N SER A 106 -1.05 6.70 -6.87
CA SER A 106 -2.51 6.57 -6.70
C SER A 106 -3.02 5.21 -7.18
N ASN A 107 -2.58 4.76 -8.36
CA ASN A 107 -2.93 3.43 -8.88
C ASN A 107 -2.33 2.30 -8.05
N LYS A 108 -1.13 2.48 -7.48
CA LYS A 108 -0.50 1.49 -6.60
C LYS A 108 -1.28 1.30 -5.30
N LEU A 109 -1.70 2.38 -4.64
CA LEU A 109 -2.54 2.28 -3.43
C LEU A 109 -3.86 1.55 -3.72
N LEU A 110 -4.55 1.91 -4.81
CA LEU A 110 -5.81 1.26 -5.16
C LEU A 110 -5.65 -0.18 -5.61
N HIS A 111 -4.49 -0.54 -6.18
CA HIS A 111 -4.17 -1.93 -6.48
C HIS A 111 -3.97 -2.76 -5.20
N LEU A 112 -3.40 -2.18 -4.13
CA LEU A 112 -3.34 -2.86 -2.83
C LEU A 112 -4.75 -3.05 -2.26
N LEU A 113 -5.60 -2.03 -2.35
CA LEU A 113 -6.99 -2.13 -1.86
C LEU A 113 -7.73 -3.26 -2.58
N GLU A 114 -7.65 -3.29 -3.91
CA GLU A 114 -8.28 -4.33 -4.74
C GLU A 114 -7.78 -5.74 -4.40
N ALA A 115 -6.48 -5.88 -4.12
CA ALA A 115 -5.90 -7.15 -3.72
C ALA A 115 -6.39 -7.60 -2.32
N PHE A 116 -6.31 -6.72 -1.33
CA PHE A 116 -6.63 -7.04 0.06
C PHE A 116 -8.14 -7.14 0.33
N SER A 117 -8.97 -6.46 -0.46
CA SER A 117 -10.44 -6.54 -0.37
C SER A 117 -11.02 -7.74 -1.12
N SER A 118 -10.20 -8.51 -1.83
CA SER A 118 -10.68 -9.71 -2.50
C SER A 118 -11.14 -10.77 -1.48
N PRO A 119 -12.25 -11.49 -1.71
CA PRO A 119 -12.76 -12.45 -0.73
C PRO A 119 -11.77 -13.55 -0.38
N TRP A 120 -11.06 -14.07 -1.39
CA TRP A 120 -10.04 -15.11 -1.19
C TRP A 120 -8.97 -14.68 -0.17
N PHE A 121 -8.49 -13.43 -0.26
CA PHE A 121 -7.46 -12.94 0.65
C PHE A 121 -8.09 -12.57 1.99
N LEU A 122 -9.16 -11.78 1.97
CA LEU A 122 -9.78 -11.21 3.16
C LEU A 122 -10.27 -12.29 4.13
N LEU A 123 -10.80 -13.40 3.60
CA LEU A 123 -11.33 -14.51 4.38
C LEU A 123 -10.28 -15.60 4.71
N ALA A 124 -9.05 -15.50 4.18
CA ALA A 124 -8.02 -16.51 4.42
C ALA A 124 -7.46 -16.49 5.86
N ALA A 125 -7.54 -15.35 6.56
CA ALA A 125 -7.10 -15.22 7.94
C ALA A 125 -7.93 -14.16 8.67
N PRO A 126 -8.19 -14.34 9.99
CA PRO A 126 -9.05 -13.42 10.75
C PRO A 126 -8.50 -12.00 10.77
N ASP A 127 -7.19 -11.80 10.71
CA ASP A 127 -6.55 -10.47 10.84
C ASP A 127 -6.38 -9.73 9.50
N ASN A 128 -6.65 -10.38 8.35
CA ASN A 128 -6.41 -9.77 7.03
C ASN A 128 -7.24 -8.50 6.78
N HIS A 129 -8.36 -8.34 7.49
CA HIS A 129 -9.20 -7.15 7.41
C HIS A 129 -8.47 -5.87 7.88
N HIS A 130 -7.50 -5.96 8.80
CA HIS A 130 -6.73 -4.82 9.26
C HIS A 130 -6.03 -4.07 8.11
N LEU A 131 -5.51 -4.80 7.12
CA LEU A 131 -4.85 -4.21 5.95
C LEU A 131 -5.80 -3.37 5.09
N VAL A 132 -7.06 -3.78 5.00
CA VAL A 132 -8.11 -3.01 4.31
C VAL A 132 -8.46 -1.76 5.11
N PHE A 133 -8.60 -1.88 6.44
CA PHE A 133 -8.84 -0.73 7.32
C PHE A 133 -7.75 0.34 7.19
N PHE A 134 -6.46 -0.04 7.24
CA PHE A 134 -5.37 0.91 7.06
C PHE A 134 -5.43 1.66 5.72
N LEU A 135 -5.75 0.95 4.62
CA LEU A 135 -5.86 1.61 3.31
C LEU A 135 -7.05 2.56 3.25
N LEU A 136 -8.21 2.16 3.78
CA LEU A 136 -9.39 3.02 3.84
C LEU A 136 -9.13 4.26 4.70
N GLU A 137 -8.45 4.11 5.83
CA GLU A 137 -8.05 5.22 6.68
C GLU A 137 -7.08 6.18 5.95
N ALA A 138 -6.09 5.65 5.23
CA ALA A 138 -5.18 6.46 4.42
C ALA A 138 -5.94 7.24 3.33
N PHE A 139 -6.91 6.63 2.64
CA PHE A 139 -7.74 7.33 1.65
C PHE A 139 -8.59 8.41 2.30
N ASN A 140 -9.21 8.12 3.46
CA ASN A 140 -9.99 9.10 4.20
C ASN A 140 -9.12 10.30 4.61
N ASN A 141 -7.92 10.07 5.14
CA ASN A 141 -6.99 11.13 5.50
C ASN A 141 -6.56 11.98 4.29
N LEU A 142 -6.23 11.33 3.15
CA LEU A 142 -5.84 12.05 1.93
C LEU A 142 -6.98 12.93 1.40
N ILE A 143 -8.21 12.43 1.41
CA ILE A 143 -9.39 13.18 1.00
C ILE A 143 -9.71 14.29 2.02
N GLN A 144 -9.68 13.99 3.31
CA GLN A 144 -10.06 14.95 4.35
C GLN A 144 -9.10 16.13 4.46
N TYR A 145 -7.79 15.88 4.35
CA TYR A 145 -6.78 16.92 4.62
C TYR A 145 -6.10 17.46 3.38
N GLN A 146 -6.08 16.72 2.27
CA GLN A 146 -5.29 17.05 1.07
C GLN A 146 -6.08 16.85 -0.23
N PHE A 147 -7.40 17.06 -0.20
CA PHE A 147 -8.28 16.94 -1.38
C PHE A 147 -7.78 17.75 -2.57
N ASP A 148 -7.55 19.05 -2.36
CA ASP A 148 -7.27 20.02 -3.43
C ASP A 148 -6.01 19.66 -4.24
N GLY A 149 -5.01 19.08 -3.59
CA GLY A 149 -3.74 18.71 -4.24
C GLY A 149 -3.73 17.30 -4.83
N ASN A 150 -4.61 16.40 -4.38
CA ASN A 150 -4.61 14.98 -4.76
C ASN A 150 -5.66 14.61 -5.82
N ALA A 151 -5.83 15.46 -6.84
CA ALA A 151 -6.75 15.20 -7.95
C ALA A 151 -6.50 13.84 -8.63
N ASN A 152 -5.25 13.39 -8.76
CA ASN A 152 -4.90 12.07 -9.31
C ASN A 152 -5.48 10.92 -8.48
N LEU A 153 -5.43 11.02 -7.14
CA LEU A 153 -5.99 10.02 -6.25
C LEU A 153 -7.50 9.97 -6.39
N VAL A 154 -8.16 11.13 -6.30
CA VAL A 154 -9.62 11.27 -6.41
C VAL A 154 -10.10 10.71 -7.75
N TYR A 155 -9.43 11.08 -8.85
CA TYR A 155 -9.71 10.53 -10.17
C TYR A 155 -9.57 9.00 -10.21
N THR A 156 -8.52 8.45 -9.61
CA THR A 156 -8.29 7.00 -9.59
C THR A 156 -9.37 6.28 -8.76
N ILE A 157 -9.80 6.85 -7.63
CA ILE A 157 -10.92 6.36 -6.80
C ILE A 157 -12.21 6.29 -7.62
N ILE A 158 -12.57 7.37 -8.33
CA ILE A 158 -13.78 7.41 -9.16
C ILE A 158 -13.72 6.34 -10.27
N ARG A 159 -12.55 6.18 -10.90
CA ARG A 159 -12.35 5.20 -11.96
C ARG A 159 -12.44 3.75 -11.46
N LYS A 160 -11.96 3.47 -10.24
CA LYS A 160 -11.99 2.15 -9.60
C LYS A 160 -13.08 2.00 -8.54
N ARG A 161 -14.15 2.82 -8.57
CA ARG A 161 -15.24 2.80 -7.59
C ARG A 161 -15.85 1.42 -7.34
N GLN A 162 -15.81 0.53 -8.34
CA GLN A 162 -16.29 -0.84 -8.24
C GLN A 162 -15.58 -1.67 -7.15
N VAL A 163 -14.32 -1.37 -6.83
CA VAL A 163 -13.60 -2.03 -5.72
C VAL A 163 -14.30 -1.74 -4.39
N PHE A 164 -14.72 -0.49 -4.18
CA PHE A 164 -15.44 -0.10 -2.95
C PHE A 164 -16.85 -0.68 -2.90
N PHE A 165 -17.55 -0.73 -4.05
CA PHE A 165 -18.87 -1.38 -4.12
C PHE A 165 -18.78 -2.90 -3.92
N ALA A 166 -17.73 -3.55 -4.41
CA ALA A 166 -17.51 -4.98 -4.16
C ALA A 166 -17.24 -5.24 -2.67
N LEU A 167 -16.43 -4.40 -2.04
CA LEU A 167 -16.15 -4.49 -0.61
C LEU A 167 -17.40 -4.23 0.25
N SER A 168 -18.26 -3.27 -0.12
CA SER A 168 -19.50 -3.01 0.62
C SER A 168 -20.52 -4.14 0.49
N ASN A 169 -20.47 -4.89 -0.61
CA ASN A 169 -21.36 -6.00 -0.92
C ASN A 169 -20.73 -7.37 -0.60
N LEU A 170 -19.69 -7.41 0.25
CA LEU A 170 -19.04 -8.66 0.63
C LEU A 170 -20.07 -9.61 1.29
N ALA A 171 -19.98 -10.89 0.97
CA ALA A 171 -20.82 -11.91 1.59
C ALA A 171 -20.58 -11.93 3.11
N THR A 172 -21.65 -11.72 3.89
CA THR A 172 -21.59 -11.71 5.36
C THR A 172 -22.15 -12.98 6.00
N ASP A 173 -22.87 -13.81 5.23
CA ASP A 173 -23.53 -15.01 5.73
C ASP A 173 -22.85 -16.30 5.25
N SER A 174 -22.84 -17.32 6.11
CA SER A 174 -22.16 -18.60 5.85
C SER A 174 -22.52 -19.25 4.48
N PRO A 175 -23.80 -19.26 4.02
CA PRO A 175 -24.14 -19.88 2.74
C PRO A 175 -23.76 -19.05 1.51
N THR A 176 -23.61 -17.73 1.61
CA THR A 176 -23.06 -16.90 0.52
C THR A 176 -21.54 -16.98 0.48
N ILE A 177 -20.87 -17.07 1.63
CA ILE A 177 -19.41 -17.28 1.72
C ILE A 177 -19.01 -18.61 1.08
N ALA A 178 -19.78 -19.68 1.30
CA ALA A 178 -19.51 -21.00 0.71
C ALA A 178 -19.56 -21.04 -0.84
N LYS A 179 -20.06 -19.98 -1.49
CA LYS A 179 -20.19 -19.86 -2.95
C LYS A 179 -19.08 -19.01 -3.60
N LEU A 180 -18.23 -18.37 -2.81
CA LEU A 180 -17.11 -17.53 -3.27
C LEU A 180 -15.86 -18.36 -3.57
#